data_AF-A0A354RE80-F1
#
_entry.id   AF-A0A354RE80-F1
#
_cell.length_a   1.000
_cell.length_b   1.000
_cell.length_c   1.000
_cell.angle_alpha   90.00
_cell.angle_beta   90.00
_cell.angle_gamma   90.00
#
_symmetry.space_group_name_H-M   'P 1'
#
loop_
_entity.id
_entity.type
_entity.pdbx_description
1 polymer ?
#
loop_
_entity_poly.entity_id
_entity_poly.type
_entity_poly.pdbx_seq_one_letter_code
_entity_poly.pdbx_strand_id
1 'polypeptide(L)'
;MNNQINRTIVMATIFALLAIRSARAEDFINLFKSDDFSQWMKVNGKPVDKTWEVKDGVVHRKASSGDIVTKRKFKDFELSFEWKISEAGNSGIKYRTRGSLGLEYQVLDDEKHRDNKNPTHRAGSLYELVAAPDSKPLKPVGQWNKGRIVAKGNHLEHWLNGEKVVSVTWGTEDWKK
;
A
#
# COMPACT_ATOMS: atom_id res chain seq x y z
N MET A 1 -11.17 -81.55 -20.48
CA MET A 1 -11.84 -80.47 -19.73
C MET A 1 -10.80 -79.72 -18.93
N ASN A 2 -10.51 -78.47 -19.30
CA ASN A 2 -10.09 -77.37 -18.42
C ASN A 2 -9.73 -76.17 -19.31
N ASN A 3 -10.70 -75.26 -19.45
CA ASN A 3 -10.50 -73.93 -20.03
C ASN A 3 -9.89 -73.02 -18.97
N GLN A 4 -8.72 -72.46 -19.24
CA GLN A 4 -8.17 -71.34 -18.47
C GLN A 4 -8.15 -70.11 -19.39
N ILE A 5 -9.04 -69.16 -19.08
CA ILE A 5 -9.19 -67.88 -19.77
C ILE A 5 -8.21 -66.90 -19.10
N ASN A 6 -7.11 -66.55 -19.76
CA ASN A 6 -6.24 -65.47 -19.31
C ASN A 6 -6.90 -64.13 -19.65
N ARG A 7 -7.36 -63.40 -18.62
CA ARG A 7 -7.84 -62.02 -18.73
C ARG A 7 -6.68 -61.07 -18.47
N THR A 8 -6.16 -60.44 -19.53
CA THR A 8 -5.20 -59.33 -19.41
C THR A 8 -5.94 -58.06 -19.02
N ILE A 9 -5.63 -57.52 -17.84
CA ILE A 9 -6.11 -56.20 -17.38
C ILE A 9 -5.13 -55.15 -17.91
N VAL A 10 -5.60 -54.25 -18.79
CA VAL A 10 -4.85 -53.07 -19.21
C VAL A 10 -5.15 -51.95 -18.20
N MET A 11 -4.15 -51.58 -17.41
CA MET A 11 -4.24 -50.47 -16.45
C MET A 11 -3.81 -49.18 -17.15
N ALA A 12 -4.77 -48.35 -17.58
CA ALA A 12 -4.49 -47.05 -18.15
C ALA A 12 -4.31 -46.02 -17.03
N THR A 13 -3.06 -45.69 -16.70
CA THR A 13 -2.72 -44.56 -15.84
C THR A 13 -2.99 -43.25 -16.57
N ILE A 14 -4.08 -42.56 -16.18
CA ILE A 14 -4.38 -41.20 -16.60
C ILE A 14 -3.47 -40.25 -15.80
N PHE A 15 -2.43 -39.71 -16.44
CA PHE A 15 -1.71 -38.55 -15.93
C PHE A 15 -2.59 -37.30 -16.12
N ALA A 16 -3.28 -36.88 -15.06
CA ALA A 16 -3.89 -35.56 -15.04
C ALA A 16 -2.77 -34.52 -14.92
N LEU A 17 -2.48 -33.80 -16.02
CA LEU A 17 -1.68 -32.58 -15.96
C LEU A 17 -2.44 -31.54 -15.15
N LEU A 18 -2.10 -31.40 -13.86
CA LEU A 18 -2.50 -30.25 -13.06
C LEU A 18 -1.72 -29.04 -13.60
N ALA A 19 -2.32 -28.26 -14.48
CA ALA A 19 -1.79 -26.96 -14.85
C ALA A 19 -1.83 -26.06 -13.60
N ILE A 20 -0.72 -25.97 -12.89
CA ILE A 20 -0.51 -24.97 -11.85
C ILE A 20 -0.52 -23.61 -12.57
N ARG A 21 -1.67 -22.94 -12.54
CA ARG A 21 -1.73 -21.53 -12.92
C ARG A 21 -1.01 -20.76 -11.83
N SER A 22 0.26 -20.42 -12.06
CA SER A 22 0.89 -19.34 -11.30
C SER A 22 -0.01 -18.12 -11.44
N ALA A 23 -0.47 -17.56 -10.32
CA ALA A 23 -1.11 -16.25 -10.34
C ALA A 23 -0.15 -15.29 -11.05
N ARG A 24 -0.59 -14.69 -12.16
CA ARG A 24 0.19 -13.62 -12.80
C ARG A 24 0.32 -12.51 -11.76
N ALA A 25 1.53 -12.02 -11.54
CA ALA A 25 1.71 -10.70 -10.96
C ALA A 25 0.96 -9.74 -11.89
N GLU A 26 -0.10 -9.10 -11.38
CA GLU A 26 -0.73 -7.98 -12.09
C GLU A 26 0.34 -6.90 -12.24
N ASP A 27 0.49 -6.36 -13.46
CA ASP A 27 1.52 -5.35 -13.73
C ASP A 27 1.26 -4.10 -12.88
N PHE A 28 2.27 -3.65 -12.12
CA PHE A 28 2.18 -2.40 -11.37
C PHE A 28 1.95 -1.21 -12.31
N ILE A 29 0.99 -0.36 -11.98
CA ILE A 29 0.76 0.90 -12.68
C ILE A 29 1.68 1.96 -12.09
N ASN A 30 2.58 2.50 -12.90
CA ASN A 30 3.36 3.68 -12.50
C ASN A 30 2.46 4.94 -12.55
N LEU A 31 2.11 5.46 -11.37
CA LEU A 31 1.24 6.63 -11.19
C LEU A 31 1.89 7.96 -11.63
N PHE A 32 3.19 7.97 -11.90
CA PHE A 32 3.98 9.12 -12.37
C PHE A 32 4.81 8.79 -13.62
N LYS A 33 4.37 7.80 -14.43
CA LYS A 33 5.09 7.35 -15.64
C LYS A 33 5.46 8.48 -16.60
N SER A 34 4.59 9.48 -16.72
CA SER A 34 4.76 10.62 -17.62
C SER A 34 5.53 11.80 -16.98
N ASP A 35 6.05 11.63 -15.76
CA ASP A 35 6.70 12.69 -14.97
C ASP A 35 5.80 13.95 -14.79
N ASP A 36 4.48 13.73 -14.66
CA ASP A 36 3.48 14.78 -14.55
C ASP A 36 2.30 14.36 -13.65
N PHE A 37 1.32 15.27 -13.50
CA PHE A 37 0.08 15.03 -12.76
C PHE A 37 -1.10 14.61 -13.67
N SER A 38 -0.86 14.06 -14.86
CA SER A 38 -1.92 13.65 -15.79
C SER A 38 -2.90 12.63 -15.18
N GLN A 39 -2.43 11.81 -14.24
CA GLN A 39 -3.22 10.81 -13.51
C GLN A 39 -3.83 11.35 -12.20
N TRP A 40 -3.61 12.62 -11.88
CA TRP A 40 -3.93 13.22 -10.59
C TRP A 40 -4.78 14.48 -10.73
N MET A 41 -5.45 14.85 -9.66
CA MET A 41 -6.21 16.09 -9.54
C MET A 41 -6.23 16.55 -8.08
N LYS A 42 -6.68 17.77 -7.81
CA LYS A 42 -7.01 18.18 -6.44
C LYS A 42 -8.27 17.46 -5.97
N VAL A 43 -8.44 17.34 -4.65
CA VAL A 43 -9.64 16.73 -4.04
C VAL A 43 -10.96 17.36 -4.52
N ASN A 44 -10.95 18.65 -4.88
CA ASN A 44 -12.11 19.36 -5.44
C ASN A 44 -12.31 19.19 -6.95
N GLY A 45 -11.58 18.27 -7.60
CA GLY A 45 -11.68 17.97 -9.03
C GLY A 45 -10.94 18.93 -9.96
N LYS A 46 -10.36 20.02 -9.45
CA LYS A 46 -9.54 20.94 -10.26
C LYS A 46 -8.17 20.32 -10.60
N PRO A 47 -7.50 20.78 -11.67
CA PRO A 47 -6.11 20.38 -11.95
C PRO A 47 -5.18 20.64 -10.77
N VAL A 48 -4.14 19.82 -10.64
CA VAL A 48 -3.06 20.06 -9.68
C VAL A 48 -2.39 21.39 -10.02
N ASP A 49 -2.19 22.24 -9.01
CA ASP A 49 -1.59 23.56 -9.19
C ASP A 49 -0.09 23.55 -8.86
N LYS A 50 0.55 24.71 -9.02
CA LYS A 50 2.01 24.88 -8.90
C LYS A 50 2.57 24.68 -7.49
N THR A 51 1.72 24.40 -6.49
CA THR A 51 2.17 24.05 -5.13
C THR A 51 2.70 22.62 -5.05
N TRP A 52 2.41 21.81 -6.07
CA TRP A 52 3.01 20.51 -6.30
C TRP A 52 3.87 20.53 -7.56
N GLU A 53 4.90 19.71 -7.58
CA GLU A 53 5.81 19.54 -8.71
C GLU A 53 6.19 18.07 -8.82
N VAL A 54 6.25 17.53 -10.04
CA VAL A 54 6.92 16.27 -10.31
C VAL A 54 8.18 16.62 -11.08
N LYS A 55 9.31 16.04 -10.66
CA LYS A 55 10.58 16.20 -11.34
C LYS A 55 11.40 14.93 -11.16
N ASP A 56 11.86 14.36 -12.27
CA ASP A 56 12.70 13.16 -12.26
C ASP A 56 12.06 11.99 -11.49
N GLY A 57 10.73 11.84 -11.62
CA GLY A 57 9.92 10.83 -10.95
C GLY A 57 9.63 11.11 -9.47
N VAL A 58 10.07 12.25 -8.94
CA VAL A 58 9.86 12.65 -7.53
C VAL A 58 8.79 13.71 -7.42
N VAL A 59 7.83 13.48 -6.51
CA VAL A 59 6.77 14.43 -6.20
C VAL A 59 7.20 15.33 -5.04
N HIS A 60 7.23 16.63 -5.29
CA HIS A 60 7.58 17.65 -4.32
C HIS A 60 6.35 18.49 -3.95
N ARG A 61 6.16 18.69 -2.64
CA ARG A 61 5.23 19.69 -2.10
C ARG A 61 6.02 20.96 -1.80
N LYS A 62 5.79 22.03 -2.58
CA LYS A 62 6.60 23.26 -2.53
C LYS A 62 6.08 24.30 -1.53
N ALA A 63 4.81 24.22 -1.16
CA ALA A 63 4.16 25.15 -0.24
C ALA A 63 3.02 24.44 0.49
N SER A 64 2.41 25.14 1.47
CA SER A 64 1.14 24.69 2.03
C SER A 64 0.11 24.57 0.91
N SER A 65 -0.21 23.32 0.58
CA SER A 65 -1.10 22.92 -0.50
C SER A 65 -2.19 22.01 0.04
N GLY A 66 -3.29 21.92 -0.71
CA GLY A 66 -4.27 20.86 -0.52
C GLY A 66 -3.78 19.52 -1.06
N ASP A 67 -4.45 18.45 -0.62
CA ASP A 67 -4.18 17.07 -1.05
C ASP A 67 -4.43 16.91 -2.56
N ILE A 68 -3.63 16.03 -3.18
CA ILE A 68 -3.87 15.50 -4.52
C ILE A 68 -4.40 14.07 -4.44
N VAL A 69 -5.21 13.68 -5.42
CA VAL A 69 -5.85 12.38 -5.49
C VAL A 69 -5.78 11.83 -6.90
N THR A 70 -5.64 10.51 -7.03
CA THR A 70 -5.68 9.84 -8.33
C THR A 70 -7.04 10.05 -8.99
N LYS A 71 -7.05 10.28 -10.30
CA LYS A 71 -8.29 10.31 -11.10
C LYS A 71 -8.98 8.94 -11.11
N ARG A 72 -8.18 7.88 -11.19
CA ARG A 72 -8.65 6.49 -11.08
C ARG A 72 -8.94 6.15 -9.62
N LYS A 73 -10.02 5.40 -9.40
CA LYS A 73 -10.35 4.81 -8.11
C LYS A 73 -9.89 3.36 -8.05
N PHE A 74 -9.42 2.94 -6.88
CA PHE A 74 -8.98 1.58 -6.59
C PHE A 74 -9.74 1.06 -5.39
N LYS A 75 -10.18 -0.20 -5.45
CA LYS A 75 -10.87 -0.87 -4.33
C LYS A 75 -9.88 -1.73 -3.56
N ASP A 76 -9.48 -2.83 -4.18
CA ASP A 76 -8.42 -3.71 -3.68
C ASP A 76 -7.15 -3.43 -4.47
N PHE A 77 -6.04 -3.18 -3.78
CA PHE A 77 -4.79 -2.82 -4.41
C PHE A 77 -3.60 -3.11 -3.50
N GLU A 78 -2.44 -3.16 -4.14
CA GLU A 78 -1.15 -3.02 -3.49
C GLU A 78 -0.49 -1.75 -4.04
N LEU A 79 -0.06 -0.87 -3.14
CA LEU A 79 0.66 0.35 -3.48
C LEU A 79 2.07 0.27 -2.90
N SER A 80 3.07 0.50 -3.75
CA SER A 80 4.46 0.70 -3.32
C SER A 80 4.88 2.13 -3.65
N PHE A 81 5.60 2.75 -2.73
CA PHE A 81 6.06 4.13 -2.85
C PHE A 81 7.35 4.35 -2.04
N GLU A 82 8.06 5.42 -2.35
CA GLU A 82 9.15 5.90 -1.52
C GLU A 82 8.82 7.31 -1.03
N TRP A 83 9.24 7.62 0.20
CA TRP A 83 9.01 8.93 0.79
C TRP A 83 10.25 9.41 1.55
N LYS A 84 10.41 10.73 1.55
CA LYS A 84 11.45 11.46 2.27
C LYS A 84 10.85 12.76 2.75
N ILE A 85 11.15 13.14 3.98
CA ILE A 85 10.66 14.36 4.60
C ILE A 85 11.81 15.21 5.13
N SER A 86 11.52 16.51 5.32
CA SER A 86 12.35 17.43 6.09
C SER A 86 12.18 17.22 7.59
N GLU A 87 13.03 17.87 8.37
CA GLU A 87 12.88 17.95 9.83
C GLU A 87 11.49 18.48 10.21
N ALA A 88 10.89 17.87 11.24
CA ALA A 88 9.52 18.08 11.66
C ALA A 88 8.51 17.97 10.49
N GLY A 89 8.80 17.14 9.48
CA GLY A 89 7.91 16.92 8.35
C GLY A 89 6.66 16.12 8.75
N ASN A 90 5.55 16.42 8.09
CA ASN A 90 4.29 15.68 8.22
C ASN A 90 3.61 15.59 6.84
N SER A 91 3.21 14.39 6.47
CA SER A 91 2.40 14.07 5.31
C SER A 91 1.67 12.75 5.56
N GLY A 92 1.04 12.20 4.53
CA GLY A 92 0.43 10.89 4.63
C GLY A 92 -0.12 10.42 3.30
N ILE A 93 -0.26 9.10 3.19
CA ILE A 93 -0.84 8.47 2.01
C ILE A 93 -2.23 7.98 2.38
N LYS A 94 -3.23 8.70 1.87
CA LYS A 94 -4.63 8.39 2.15
C LYS A 94 -5.23 7.45 1.11
N TYR A 95 -6.04 6.52 1.57
CA TYR A 95 -6.76 5.55 0.73
C TYR A 95 -8.16 5.30 1.27
N ARG A 96 -9.01 4.68 0.42
CA ARG A 96 -10.46 4.56 0.67
C ARG A 96 -11.10 5.91 1.01
N THR A 97 -10.70 6.92 0.26
CA THR A 97 -11.04 8.31 0.56
C THR A 97 -12.46 8.68 0.15
N ARG A 98 -13.04 9.61 0.91
CA ARG A 98 -14.22 10.39 0.54
C ARG A 98 -13.89 11.86 0.79
N GLY A 99 -13.53 12.58 -0.28
CA GLY A 99 -12.94 13.90 -0.15
C GLY A 99 -11.53 13.82 0.43
N SER A 100 -11.21 14.65 1.43
CA SER A 100 -9.92 14.66 2.14
C SER A 100 -9.84 13.65 3.30
N LEU A 101 -10.95 12.99 3.62
CA LEU A 101 -11.02 11.96 4.65
C LEU A 101 -10.76 10.59 4.05
N GLY A 102 -10.06 9.73 4.79
CA GLY A 102 -9.78 8.35 4.43
C GLY A 102 -8.90 7.69 5.47
N LEU A 103 -8.57 6.43 5.25
CA LEU A 103 -7.54 5.74 6.01
C LEU A 103 -6.18 6.27 5.58
N GLU A 104 -5.22 6.35 6.51
CA GLU A 104 -3.97 7.06 6.26
C GLU A 104 -2.77 6.25 6.74
N TYR A 105 -1.87 5.94 5.80
CA TYR A 105 -0.49 5.60 6.13
C TYR A 105 0.21 6.89 6.53
N GLN A 106 0.62 6.96 7.78
CA GLN A 106 1.20 8.18 8.33
C GLN A 106 2.65 8.35 7.90
N VAL A 107 3.02 9.57 7.49
CA VAL A 107 4.39 9.96 7.16
C VAL A 107 4.80 11.09 8.10
N LEU A 108 5.65 10.78 9.08
CA LEU A 108 6.00 11.72 10.13
C LEU A 108 7.50 11.69 10.46
N ASP A 109 8.03 12.82 10.88
CA ASP A 109 9.23 12.87 11.71
C ASP A 109 8.85 12.51 13.15
N ASP A 110 9.09 11.24 13.52
CA ASP A 110 8.80 10.69 14.84
C ASP A 110 9.62 11.33 15.97
N GLU A 111 10.72 12.01 15.68
CA GLU A 111 11.59 12.60 16.70
C GLU A 111 11.15 14.02 17.03
N LYS A 112 10.87 14.83 16.00
CA LYS A 112 10.71 16.28 16.17
C LYS A 112 9.35 16.84 15.79
N HIS A 113 8.50 16.13 15.04
CA HIS A 113 7.18 16.66 14.73
C HIS A 113 6.31 16.70 15.99
N ARG A 114 5.58 17.81 16.20
CA ARG A 114 4.75 18.03 17.41
C ARG A 114 3.69 16.95 17.68
N ASP A 115 3.29 16.24 16.62
CA ASP A 115 2.25 15.23 16.66
C ASP A 115 2.77 13.82 17.01
N ASN A 116 4.08 13.68 17.26
CA ASN A 116 4.72 12.38 17.55
C ASN A 116 4.33 11.77 18.92
N LYS A 117 3.57 12.50 19.75
CA LYS A 117 3.22 12.07 21.10
C LYS A 117 2.21 10.94 21.10
N ASN A 118 1.30 10.90 20.14
CA ASN A 118 0.39 9.77 19.96
C ASN A 118 1.06 8.69 19.11
N PRO A 119 1.24 7.45 19.60
CA PRO A 119 1.82 6.35 18.82
C PRO A 119 1.09 6.08 17.50
N THR A 120 -0.23 6.29 17.42
CA THR A 120 -0.98 6.11 16.17
C THR A 120 -0.67 7.20 15.14
N HIS A 121 -0.03 8.31 15.53
CA HIS A 121 0.34 9.42 14.64
C HIS A 121 1.79 9.31 14.15
N ARG A 122 2.51 8.25 14.51
CA ARG A 122 3.90 8.02 14.11
C ARG A 122 4.01 7.38 12.73
N ALA A 123 5.17 7.48 12.09
CA ALA A 123 5.41 7.00 10.74
C ALA A 123 5.06 5.51 10.58
N GLY A 124 4.37 5.16 9.50
CA GLY A 124 3.93 3.79 9.21
C GLY A 124 2.68 3.33 9.96
N SER A 125 2.26 4.05 11.00
CA SER A 125 0.99 3.79 11.69
C SER A 125 -0.20 3.96 10.74
N LEU A 126 -1.31 3.33 11.10
CA LEU A 126 -2.63 3.68 10.57
C LEU A 126 -3.17 4.81 11.45
N TYR A 127 -3.11 6.04 10.93
CA TYR A 127 -3.39 7.27 11.68
C TYR A 127 -4.70 7.16 12.48
N GLU A 128 -4.67 7.55 13.76
CA GLU A 128 -5.76 7.48 14.76
C GLU A 128 -6.25 6.07 15.15
N LEU A 129 -5.79 5.01 14.47
CA LEU A 129 -6.39 3.68 14.63
C LEU A 129 -5.40 2.66 15.17
N VAL A 130 -4.24 2.47 14.53
CA VAL A 130 -3.27 1.44 14.93
C VAL A 130 -1.84 1.96 14.85
N ALA A 131 -1.13 1.87 15.97
CA ALA A 131 0.27 2.26 16.06
C ALA A 131 1.18 1.21 15.40
N ALA A 132 2.11 1.67 14.57
CA ALA A 132 3.29 0.90 14.22
C ALA A 132 4.18 0.70 15.47
N PRO A 133 4.92 -0.42 15.58
CA PRO A 133 5.80 -0.66 16.70
C PRO A 133 6.93 0.38 16.76
N ASP A 134 7.42 0.70 17.95
CA ASP A 134 8.55 1.63 18.10
C ASP A 134 9.85 1.06 17.52
N SER A 135 9.97 -0.27 17.39
CA SER A 135 11.09 -0.96 16.74
C SER A 135 11.04 -0.93 15.21
N LYS A 136 10.05 -0.26 14.60
CA LYS A 136 9.91 -0.18 13.14
C LYS A 136 11.21 0.32 12.49
N PRO A 137 11.57 -0.17 11.29
CA PRO A 137 12.83 0.17 10.65
C PRO A 137 12.79 1.55 9.97
N LEU A 138 12.34 2.59 10.68
CA LEU A 138 12.25 3.95 10.17
C LEU A 138 13.65 4.55 10.00
N LYS A 139 13.96 5.05 8.81
CA LYS A 139 15.22 5.77 8.57
C LYS A 139 15.11 7.23 9.02
N PRO A 140 16.24 7.85 9.42
CA PRO A 140 16.29 9.26 9.81
C PRO A 140 15.76 10.20 8.72
N VAL A 141 15.32 11.38 9.15
CA VAL A 141 14.96 12.51 8.29
C VAL A 141 16.02 12.75 7.20
N GLY A 142 15.57 13.09 5.99
CA GLY A 142 16.45 13.27 4.83
C GLY A 142 16.83 11.99 4.09
N GLN A 143 16.49 10.80 4.61
CA GLN A 143 16.68 9.53 3.91
C GLN A 143 15.38 9.01 3.29
N TRP A 144 15.52 8.19 2.24
CA TRP A 144 14.40 7.55 1.55
C TRP A 144 13.92 6.30 2.31
N ASN A 145 12.65 6.34 2.71
CA ASN A 145 11.91 5.22 3.27
C ASN A 145 11.04 4.58 2.19
N LYS A 146 11.03 3.25 2.12
CA LYS A 146 10.12 2.47 1.26
C LYS A 146 8.84 2.18 2.03
N GLY A 147 7.72 2.66 1.53
CA GLY A 147 6.38 2.36 2.03
C GLY A 147 5.67 1.36 1.13
N ARG A 148 4.81 0.53 1.72
CA ARG A 148 3.87 -0.31 0.97
C ARG A 148 2.56 -0.45 1.74
N ILE A 149 1.45 -0.35 1.01
CA ILE A 149 0.09 -0.54 1.52
C ILE A 149 -0.54 -1.69 0.78
N VAL A 150 -1.05 -2.68 1.51
CA VAL A 150 -1.92 -3.72 0.96
C VAL A 150 -3.32 -3.46 1.49
N ALA A 151 -4.26 -3.22 0.59
CA ALA A 151 -5.68 -3.04 0.94
C ALA A 151 -6.49 -4.07 0.17
N LYS A 152 -6.98 -5.13 0.85
CA LYS A 152 -7.70 -6.24 0.21
C LYS A 152 -8.92 -6.64 1.02
N GLY A 153 -10.11 -6.41 0.46
CA GLY A 153 -11.36 -6.70 1.17
C GLY A 153 -11.41 -5.91 2.47
N ASN A 154 -11.40 -6.61 3.61
CA ASN A 154 -11.36 -6.04 4.96
C ASN A 154 -9.99 -6.00 5.61
N HIS A 155 -8.98 -6.52 4.93
CA HIS A 155 -7.63 -6.64 5.44
C HIS A 155 -6.75 -5.50 4.93
N LEU A 156 -6.00 -4.88 5.85
CA LEU A 156 -5.05 -3.81 5.58
C LEU A 156 -3.70 -4.15 6.17
N GLU A 157 -2.66 -3.87 5.41
CA GLU A 157 -1.29 -3.93 5.90
C GLU A 157 -0.55 -2.64 5.54
N HIS A 158 0.26 -2.14 6.47
CA HIS A 158 1.30 -1.17 6.19
C HIS A 158 2.67 -1.83 6.37
N TRP A 159 3.55 -1.56 5.42
CA TRP A 159 4.92 -2.03 5.40
C TRP A 159 5.87 -0.84 5.31
N LEU A 160 6.95 -0.87 6.09
CA LEU A 160 8.00 0.13 6.11
C LEU A 160 9.36 -0.56 5.96
N ASN A 161 10.12 -0.17 4.94
CA ASN A 161 11.46 -0.68 4.64
C ASN A 161 11.57 -2.23 4.63
N GLY A 162 10.52 -2.89 4.15
CA GLY A 162 10.49 -4.35 4.00
C GLY A 162 9.86 -5.10 5.19
N GLU A 163 9.55 -4.42 6.29
CA GLU A 163 8.89 -5.02 7.45
C GLU A 163 7.42 -4.59 7.54
N LYS A 164 6.56 -5.55 7.91
CA LYS A 164 5.16 -5.25 8.19
C LYS A 164 5.03 -4.60 9.55
N VAL A 165 4.49 -3.39 9.58
CA VAL A 165 4.36 -2.57 10.79
C VAL A 165 2.91 -2.42 11.27
N VAL A 166 1.94 -2.60 10.38
CA VAL A 166 0.50 -2.65 10.72
C VAL A 166 -0.15 -3.81 9.97
N SER A 167 -1.06 -4.52 10.63
CA SER A 167 -1.87 -5.59 10.05
C SER A 167 -3.22 -5.62 10.76
N VAL A 168 -4.28 -5.20 10.07
CA VAL A 168 -5.64 -5.16 10.64
C VAL A 168 -6.65 -5.81 9.72
N THR A 169 -7.69 -6.38 10.29
CA THR A 169 -8.87 -6.83 9.54
C THR A 169 -10.10 -6.23 10.20
N TRP A 170 -10.78 -5.27 9.56
CA TRP A 170 -11.96 -4.68 10.22
C TRP A 170 -13.13 -5.66 10.24
N GLY A 171 -13.94 -5.54 11.29
CA GLY A 171 -15.08 -6.43 11.54
C GLY A 171 -14.71 -7.71 12.31
N THR A 172 -13.45 -7.89 12.69
CA THR A 172 -13.06 -8.90 13.69
C THR A 172 -13.23 -8.35 15.11
N GLU A 173 -13.23 -9.22 16.13
CA GLU A 173 -13.28 -8.82 17.53
C GLU A 173 -12.11 -7.92 17.93
N ASP A 174 -10.93 -8.15 17.34
CA ASP A 174 -9.73 -7.33 17.57
C ASP A 174 -9.88 -5.88 17.08
N TRP A 175 -10.81 -5.62 16.15
CA TRP A 175 -11.13 -4.28 15.65
C TRP A 175 -12.11 -3.51 16.55
N LYS A 176 -12.82 -4.19 17.46
CA LYS A 176 -13.86 -3.58 18.30
C LYS A 176 -13.33 -3.05 19.64
N LYS A 177 -12.03 -3.23 19.92
CA LYS A 177 -11.36 -2.78 21.14
C LYS A 177 -10.78 -1.39 20.93
#